data_AF-A0A8T3SQI7-F1
#
_entry.id   AF-A0A8T3SQI7-F1
#
_cell.length_a   1.000
_cell.length_b   1.000
_cell.length_c   1.000
_cell.angle_alpha   90.00
_cell.angle_beta   90.00
_cell.angle_gamma   90.00
#
_symmetry.space_group_name_H-M   'P 1'
#
loop_
_entity.id
_entity.type
_entity.pdbx_description
1 polymer ?
#
loop_
_entity_poly.entity_id
_entity_poly.type
_entity_poly.pdbx_seq_one_letter_code
_entity_poly.pdbx_strand_id
1 'polypeptide(L)'
;VVLTKLAVAAACSAALTCVPMLLAGLIAAGGLGEGLVPGMVAGAAIGSLLYCAVFVAVSLVTGRALVFGLAYVLIWEGLLAGLFAGTRTFSIRQLTLAFADAIGGIPSDIFKAELSLTTAILVAVALLAIATVIAIRRLSGFEISGEAA
;
A
#
# COMPACT_ATOMS: atom_id res chain seq x y z
N VAL A 1 -8.64 -19.30 -2.31
CA VAL A 1 -7.96 -18.81 -3.54
C VAL A 1 -7.55 -17.34 -3.46
N VAL A 2 -8.45 -16.40 -3.10
CA VAL A 2 -8.12 -14.95 -3.03
C VAL A 2 -6.97 -14.66 -2.08
N LEU A 3 -7.05 -15.15 -0.85
CA LEU A 3 -6.04 -14.91 0.17
C LEU A 3 -4.66 -15.42 -0.29
N THR A 4 -4.61 -16.59 -0.92
CA THR A 4 -3.38 -17.14 -1.49
C THR A 4 -2.83 -16.25 -2.62
N LYS A 5 -3.68 -15.83 -3.57
CA LYS A 5 -3.25 -14.94 -4.66
C LYS A 5 -2.77 -13.58 -4.13
N LEU A 6 -3.46 -13.02 -3.15
CA LEU A 6 -3.09 -11.77 -2.50
C LEU A 6 -1.77 -11.92 -1.75
N ALA A 7 -1.58 -13.01 -1.00
CA ALA A 7 -0.35 -13.28 -0.27
C ALA A 7 0.84 -13.42 -1.22
N VAL A 8 0.71 -14.17 -2.32
CA VAL A 8 1.78 -14.30 -3.32
C VAL A 8 2.06 -12.96 -4.01
N ALA A 9 1.03 -12.22 -4.42
CA ALA A 9 1.20 -10.90 -5.03
C ALA A 9 1.89 -9.90 -4.09
N ALA A 10 1.48 -9.87 -2.82
CA ALA A 10 2.08 -9.02 -1.80
C ALA A 10 3.52 -9.43 -1.50
N ALA A 11 3.83 -10.74 -1.44
CA ALA A 11 5.19 -11.23 -1.21
C ALA A 11 6.12 -10.88 -2.37
N CYS A 12 5.70 -11.11 -3.62
CA CYS A 12 6.48 -10.74 -4.80
C CYS A 12 6.68 -9.22 -4.88
N SER A 13 5.63 -8.43 -4.62
CA SER A 13 5.72 -6.97 -4.63
C SER A 13 6.63 -6.47 -3.52
N ALA A 14 6.49 -7.00 -2.30
CA ALA A 14 7.34 -6.65 -1.17
C ALA A 14 8.81 -6.98 -1.46
N ALA A 15 9.12 -8.13 -2.07
CA ALA A 15 10.48 -8.45 -2.47
C ALA A 15 11.04 -7.41 -3.45
N LEU A 16 10.25 -7.04 -4.47
CA LEU A 16 10.65 -6.06 -5.48
C LEU A 16 10.75 -4.62 -4.94
N THR A 17 10.02 -4.26 -3.89
CA THR A 17 10.08 -2.92 -3.30
C THR A 17 11.11 -2.82 -2.18
N CYS A 18 11.17 -3.82 -1.31
CA CYS A 18 12.02 -3.81 -0.12
C CYS A 18 13.50 -3.97 -0.49
N VAL A 19 13.83 -4.80 -1.49
CA VAL A 19 15.23 -5.02 -1.88
C VAL A 19 15.89 -3.73 -2.40
N PRO A 20 15.32 -3.00 -3.40
CA PRO A 20 15.89 -1.73 -3.82
C PRO A 20 15.91 -0.69 -2.71
N MET A 21 14.90 -0.68 -1.84
CA MET A 21 14.84 0.26 -0.71
C MET A 21 15.93 -0.01 0.33
N LEU A 22 16.20 -1.27 0.65
CA LEU A 22 17.32 -1.69 1.49
C LEU A 22 18.64 -1.27 0.86
N LEU A 23 18.84 -1.56 -0.43
CA LEU A 23 20.08 -1.19 -1.13
C LEU A 23 20.30 0.33 -1.16
N ALA A 24 19.25 1.10 -1.48
CA ALA A 24 19.30 2.56 -1.46
C ALA A 24 19.61 3.09 -0.05
N GLY A 25 18.99 2.52 0.98
CA GLY A 25 19.25 2.86 2.37
C GLY A 25 20.69 2.57 2.80
N LEU A 26 21.23 1.41 2.42
CA LEU A 26 22.62 1.02 2.71
C LEU A 26 23.64 1.91 1.98
N ILE A 27 23.37 2.31 0.74
CA ILE A 27 24.23 3.25 0.00
C ILE A 27 24.19 4.63 0.67
N ALA A 28 23.02 5.05 1.15
CA ALA A 28 22.83 6.34 1.81
C ALA A 28 23.26 6.36 3.29
N ALA A 29 23.67 5.21 3.85
CA ALA A 29 23.92 4.99 5.29
C ALA A 29 25.13 5.75 5.89
N GLY A 30 25.62 6.81 5.23
CA GLY A 30 26.68 7.68 5.74
C GLY A 30 26.21 8.87 6.60
N GLY A 31 24.91 9.03 6.88
CA GLY A 31 24.42 10.16 7.68
C GLY A 31 22.92 10.22 7.98
N LEU A 32 22.17 9.15 7.71
CA LEU A 32 20.73 9.07 7.96
C LEU A 32 20.51 8.17 9.18
N GLY A 33 19.72 8.62 10.16
CA GLY A 33 19.57 7.95 11.46
C GLY A 33 19.28 6.44 11.37
N GLU A 34 19.77 5.67 12.34
CA GLU A 34 19.78 4.19 12.33
C GLU A 34 18.41 3.55 12.04
N GLY A 35 17.32 4.23 12.43
CA GLY A 35 15.96 3.77 12.25
C GLY A 35 15.33 4.07 10.87
N LEU A 36 15.93 4.93 10.05
CA LEU A 36 15.34 5.37 8.78
C LEU A 36 15.24 4.22 7.77
N VAL A 37 16.32 3.45 7.60
CA VAL A 37 16.34 2.31 6.67
C VAL A 37 15.30 1.24 7.04
N PRO A 38 15.29 0.69 8.28
CA PRO A 38 14.30 -0.32 8.65
C PRO A 38 12.86 0.22 8.62
N GLY A 39 12.64 1.48 9.00
CA GLY A 39 11.34 2.13 8.91
C GLY A 39 10.82 2.19 7.48
N MET A 40 11.63 2.68 6.53
CA MET A 40 11.25 2.79 5.13
C MET A 40 10.99 1.43 4.49
N VAL A 41 11.78 0.43 4.83
CA VAL A 41 11.61 -0.95 4.34
C VAL A 41 10.32 -1.57 4.88
N ALA A 42 10.00 -1.35 6.16
CA ALA A 42 8.73 -1.79 6.73
C ALA A 42 7.54 -1.06 6.08
N GLY A 43 7.66 0.25 5.85
CA GLY A 43 6.68 1.03 5.12
C GLY A 43 6.44 0.51 3.70
N ALA A 44 7.51 0.14 2.98
CA ALA A 44 7.42 -0.44 1.64
C ALA A 44 6.72 -1.81 1.64
N ALA A 45 6.97 -2.65 2.64
CA ALA A 45 6.28 -3.94 2.80
C ALA A 45 4.78 -3.75 3.05
N ILE A 46 4.42 -2.82 3.95
CA ILE A 46 3.01 -2.49 4.24
C ILE A 46 2.34 -1.90 3.00
N GLY A 47 3.04 -1.03 2.26
CA GLY A 47 2.54 -0.44 1.03
C GLY A 47 2.26 -1.47 -0.04
N SER A 48 3.19 -2.40 -0.25
CA SER A 48 3.02 -3.51 -1.17
C SER A 48 1.75 -4.31 -0.87
N LEU A 49 1.50 -4.61 0.42
CA LEU A 49 0.27 -5.31 0.82
C LEU A 49 -0.99 -4.49 0.50
N LEU A 50 -1.02 -3.21 0.86
CA LEU A 50 -2.17 -2.32 0.64
C LEU A 50 -2.48 -2.13 -0.84
N TYR A 51 -1.47 -1.83 -1.67
CA TYR A 51 -1.64 -1.69 -3.12
C TYR A 51 -2.10 -3.00 -3.75
N CYS A 52 -1.51 -4.14 -3.39
CA CYS A 52 -1.94 -5.43 -3.91
C CYS A 52 -3.40 -5.72 -3.56
N ALA A 53 -3.84 -5.45 -2.33
CA ALA A 53 -5.21 -5.67 -1.92
C ALA A 53 -6.19 -4.82 -2.74
N VAL A 54 -5.91 -3.53 -2.87
CA VAL A 54 -6.76 -2.61 -3.64
C VAL A 54 -6.77 -2.97 -5.12
N PHE A 55 -5.61 -3.23 -5.73
CA PHE A 55 -5.53 -3.54 -7.15
C PHE A 55 -6.18 -4.87 -7.49
N VAL A 56 -6.08 -5.88 -6.63
CA VAL A 56 -6.81 -7.14 -6.80
C VAL A 56 -8.32 -6.90 -6.74
N ALA A 57 -8.81 -6.13 -5.75
CA ALA A 57 -10.24 -5.82 -5.63
C ALA A 57 -10.76 -5.05 -6.86
N VAL A 58 -10.02 -4.03 -7.32
CA VAL A 58 -10.37 -3.23 -8.49
C VAL A 58 -10.31 -4.07 -9.77
N SER A 59 -9.33 -4.96 -9.90
CA SER A 59 -9.21 -5.89 -11.04
C SER A 59 -10.45 -6.76 -11.18
N LEU A 60 -10.93 -7.32 -10.07
CA LEU A 60 -12.13 -8.17 -10.04
C LEU A 60 -13.42 -7.41 -10.35
N VAL A 61 -13.49 -6.12 -10.05
CA VAL A 61 -14.68 -5.30 -10.31
C VAL A 61 -14.71 -4.75 -11.73
N THR A 62 -13.56 -4.34 -12.26
CA THR A 62 -13.50 -3.52 -13.49
C THR A 62 -12.89 -4.25 -14.69
N GLY A 63 -12.17 -5.36 -14.48
CA GLY A 63 -11.37 -6.03 -15.50
C GLY A 63 -10.20 -5.19 -16.06
N ARG A 64 -10.04 -3.94 -15.61
CA ARG A 64 -9.10 -2.93 -16.16
C ARG A 64 -8.25 -2.33 -15.06
N ALA A 65 -7.64 -3.19 -14.24
CA ALA A 65 -6.88 -2.79 -13.05
C ALA A 65 -5.83 -1.71 -13.32
N LEU A 66 -5.08 -1.82 -14.42
CA LEU A 66 -4.03 -0.86 -14.77
C LEU A 66 -4.55 0.56 -15.00
N VAL A 67 -5.72 0.72 -15.63
CA VAL A 67 -6.28 2.04 -15.92
C VAL A 67 -6.62 2.77 -14.62
N PHE A 68 -7.30 2.07 -13.71
CA PHE A 68 -7.68 2.62 -12.41
C PHE A 68 -6.48 2.81 -11.49
N GLY A 69 -5.54 1.87 -11.48
CA GLY A 69 -4.31 1.98 -10.70
C GLY A 69 -3.46 3.17 -11.13
N LEU A 70 -3.28 3.37 -12.44
CA LEU A 70 -2.54 4.51 -12.98
C LEU A 70 -3.27 5.82 -12.71
N ALA A 71 -4.60 5.87 -12.91
CA ALA A 71 -5.39 7.06 -12.58
C ALA A 71 -5.27 7.41 -11.09
N TYR A 72 -5.30 6.42 -10.19
CA TYR A 72 -5.11 6.62 -8.76
C TYR A 72 -3.71 7.17 -8.45
N VAL A 73 -2.64 6.53 -8.93
CA VAL A 73 -1.27 6.97 -8.63
C VAL A 73 -0.99 8.38 -9.18
N LEU A 74 -1.42 8.66 -10.41
CA LEU A 74 -1.12 9.95 -11.04
C LEU A 74 -2.02 11.07 -10.52
N ILE A 75 -3.33 10.87 -10.53
CA ILE A 75 -4.31 11.92 -10.21
C ILE A 75 -4.45 12.06 -8.71
N TRP A 76 -4.60 10.95 -7.98
CA TRP A 76 -4.81 11.02 -6.55
C TRP A 76 -3.50 11.23 -5.79
N GLU A 77 -2.52 10.36 -5.98
CA GLU A 77 -1.31 10.39 -5.17
C GLU A 77 -0.27 11.40 -5.64
N GLY A 78 -0.17 11.61 -6.96
CA GLY A 78 0.70 12.62 -7.54
C GLY A 78 0.15 14.03 -7.38
N LEU A 79 -1.06 14.27 -7.89
CA LEU A 79 -1.64 15.62 -7.94
C LEU A 79 -2.38 15.99 -6.64
N LEU A 80 -3.43 15.26 -6.26
CA LEU A 80 -4.31 15.68 -5.16
C LEU A 80 -3.62 15.62 -3.80
N ALA A 81 -2.96 14.52 -3.47
CA ALA A 81 -2.24 14.36 -2.21
C ALA A 81 -1.06 15.35 -2.08
N GLY A 82 -0.47 15.76 -3.20
CA GLY A 82 0.55 16.81 -3.24
C GLY A 82 -0.02 18.21 -2.96
N LEU A 83 -1.17 18.55 -3.56
CA LEU A 83 -1.77 19.88 -3.47
C LEU A 83 -2.61 20.10 -2.20
N PHE A 84 -3.32 19.08 -1.72
CA PHE A 84 -4.31 19.21 -0.65
C PHE A 84 -4.04 18.27 0.51
N ALA A 85 -3.67 18.83 1.66
CA ALA A 85 -3.40 18.07 2.88
C ALA A 85 -4.56 17.14 3.29
N GLY A 86 -5.82 17.57 3.11
CA GLY A 86 -7.00 16.77 3.46
C GLY A 86 -7.18 15.50 2.62
N THR A 87 -6.59 15.44 1.42
CA THR A 87 -6.72 14.26 0.53
C THR A 87 -5.69 13.17 0.83
N ARG A 88 -4.64 13.50 1.59
CA ARG A 88 -3.53 12.60 1.93
C ARG A 88 -3.98 11.39 2.74
N THR A 89 -5.07 11.54 3.51
CA THR A 89 -5.68 10.44 4.27
C THR A 89 -6.05 9.23 3.41
N PHE A 90 -6.35 9.44 2.12
CA PHE A 90 -6.70 8.38 1.18
C PHE A 90 -5.54 7.96 0.26
N SER A 91 -4.34 8.53 0.43
CA SER A 91 -3.14 8.11 -0.30
C SER A 91 -2.45 6.97 0.43
N ILE A 92 -2.35 5.81 -0.22
CA ILE A 92 -1.64 4.64 0.31
C ILE A 92 -0.18 5.01 0.58
N ARG A 93 0.45 5.77 -0.30
CA ARG A 93 1.80 6.30 -0.08
C ARG A 93 1.92 7.09 1.23
N GLN A 94 0.94 7.93 1.55
CA GLN A 94 0.99 8.74 2.77
C GLN A 94 0.74 7.90 4.04
N LEU A 95 -0.11 6.87 3.94
CA LEU A 95 -0.29 5.88 5.01
C LEU A 95 1.03 5.14 5.29
N THR A 96 1.74 4.70 4.26
CA THR A 96 2.98 3.93 4.41
C THR A 96 4.12 4.75 4.98
N LEU A 97 4.19 6.05 4.65
CA LEU A 97 5.12 6.98 5.27
C LEU A 97 4.86 7.16 6.76
N ALA A 98 3.59 7.20 7.20
CA ALA A 98 3.24 7.23 8.62
C ALA A 98 3.65 5.95 9.36
N PHE A 99 3.53 4.78 8.73
CA PHE A 99 4.07 3.54 9.28
C PHE A 99 5.59 3.53 9.32
N ALA A 100 6.26 4.02 8.28
CA ALA A 100 7.72 4.08 8.23
C ALA A 100 8.30 4.96 9.33
N ASP A 101 7.69 6.12 9.56
CA ASP A 101 8.07 7.06 10.63
C ASP A 101 7.93 6.41 12.01
N ALA A 102 6.79 5.76 12.26
CA ALA A 102 6.49 5.10 13.52
C ALA A 102 7.39 3.89 13.80
N ILE A 103 7.65 3.05 12.80
CA ILE A 103 8.46 1.84 12.94
C ILE A 103 9.95 2.20 13.04
N GLY A 104 10.38 3.19 12.24
CA GLY A 104 11.75 3.66 12.25
C GLY A 104 12.11 4.49 13.49
N GLY A 105 11.12 5.03 14.21
CA GLY A 105 11.39 5.97 15.31
C GLY A 105 12.26 7.13 14.83
N ILE A 106 11.97 7.64 13.63
CA ILE A 106 12.87 8.54 12.92
C ILE A 106 12.86 9.90 13.64
N PRO A 107 14.04 10.49 13.93
CA PRO A 107 14.12 11.84 14.47
C PRO A 107 13.37 12.84 13.58
N SER A 108 12.53 13.70 14.19
CA SER A 108 11.62 14.59 13.46
C SER A 108 12.31 15.65 12.60
N ASP A 109 13.59 15.90 12.85
CA ASP A 109 14.48 16.75 12.05
C ASP A 109 14.94 16.06 10.76
N ILE A 110 14.93 14.74 10.71
CA ILE A 110 15.30 13.94 9.54
C ILE A 110 14.06 13.63 8.70
N PHE A 111 12.98 13.19 9.33
CA PHE A 111 11.73 12.85 8.66
C PHE A 111 10.56 12.99 9.61
N LYS A 112 9.43 13.45 9.09
CA LYS A 112 8.17 13.50 9.82
C LYS A 112 7.02 13.18 8.89
N ALA A 113 6.24 12.16 9.23
CA ALA A 113 5.04 11.84 8.49
C ALA A 113 3.99 12.95 8.61
N GLU A 114 3.28 13.19 7.52
CA GLU A 114 2.21 14.19 7.48
C GLU A 114 0.91 13.66 8.14
N LEU A 115 0.77 12.34 8.25
CA LEU A 115 -0.36 11.67 8.89
C LEU A 115 0.00 11.10 10.25
N SER A 116 -0.97 11.14 11.16
CA SER A 116 -0.86 10.43 12.44
C SER A 116 -0.95 8.92 12.22
N LEU A 117 -0.16 8.18 13.01
CA LEU A 117 -0.16 6.70 12.99
C LEU A 117 -1.55 6.12 13.22
N THR A 118 -2.33 6.71 14.14
CA THR A 118 -3.70 6.26 14.42
C THR A 118 -4.59 6.33 13.17
N THR A 119 -4.51 7.42 12.42
CA THR A 119 -5.26 7.57 11.16
C THR A 119 -4.77 6.55 10.14
N ALA A 120 -3.44 6.37 10.05
CA ALA A 120 -2.84 5.43 9.12
C ALA A 120 -3.33 3.99 9.37
N ILE A 121 -3.37 3.55 10.62
CA ILE A 121 -3.86 2.24 11.03
C ILE A 121 -5.34 2.08 10.68
N LEU A 122 -6.19 3.03 11.08
CA LEU A 122 -7.63 2.94 10.86
C LEU A 122 -7.97 2.84 9.37
N VAL A 123 -7.35 3.68 8.55
CA VAL A 123 -7.58 3.67 7.09
C VAL A 123 -7.00 2.42 6.44
N ALA A 124 -5.80 1.98 6.82
CA ALA A 124 -5.19 0.76 6.28
C ALA A 124 -6.04 -0.48 6.57
N VAL A 125 -6.52 -0.63 7.81
CA VAL A 125 -7.40 -1.73 8.21
C VAL A 125 -8.72 -1.67 7.44
N ALA A 126 -9.34 -0.48 7.33
CA ALA A 126 -10.56 -0.32 6.56
C ALA A 126 -10.35 -0.67 5.07
N LEU A 127 -9.26 -0.21 4.46
CA LEU A 127 -8.92 -0.52 3.07
C LEU A 127 -8.75 -2.03 2.84
N LEU A 128 -8.00 -2.72 3.72
CA LEU A 128 -7.81 -4.17 3.63
C LEU A 128 -9.12 -4.93 3.79
N ALA A 129 -9.96 -4.54 4.76
CA ALA A 129 -11.24 -5.17 4.98
C ALA A 129 -12.18 -5.00 3.77
N ILE A 130 -12.31 -3.76 3.27
CA ILE A 130 -13.16 -3.45 2.11
C ILE A 130 -12.68 -4.19 0.86
N ALA A 131 -11.37 -4.15 0.57
CA ALA A 131 -10.80 -4.82 -0.58
C ALA A 131 -11.02 -6.35 -0.52
N THR A 132 -10.83 -6.94 0.66
CA THR A 132 -11.04 -8.38 0.88
C THR A 132 -12.50 -8.76 0.72
N VAL A 133 -13.43 -8.00 1.31
CA VAL A 133 -14.88 -8.23 1.19
C VAL A 133 -15.34 -8.13 -0.26
N ILE A 134 -14.86 -7.13 -1.01
CA ILE A 134 -15.17 -6.97 -2.44
C ILE A 134 -14.65 -8.18 -3.23
N ALA A 135 -13.42 -8.61 -2.98
CA ALA A 135 -12.80 -9.72 -3.67
C ALA A 135 -13.55 -11.05 -3.42
N ILE A 136 -13.94 -11.33 -2.16
CA ILE A 136 -14.72 -12.51 -1.80
C ILE A 136 -16.08 -12.48 -2.50
N ARG A 137 -16.83 -11.37 -2.38
CA ARG A 137 -18.17 -11.25 -2.96
C ARG A 137 -18.20 -11.42 -4.48
N ARG A 138 -17.21 -10.86 -5.18
CA ARG A 138 -17.14 -10.98 -6.64
C ARG A 138 -16.87 -12.41 -7.08
N LEU A 139 -16.02 -13.15 -6.38
CA LEU A 139 -15.71 -14.54 -6.74
C LEU A 139 -16.87 -15.51 -6.48
N SER A 140 -17.59 -15.35 -5.37
CA SER A 140 -18.81 -16.15 -5.14
C SER A 140 -19.86 -15.93 -6.22
N GLY A 141 -19.91 -14.75 -6.83
CA GLY A 141 -20.79 -14.48 -7.97
C GLY A 141 -20.37 -15.21 -9.26
N PHE A 142 -19.08 -15.48 -9.46
CA PHE A 142 -18.59 -16.24 -10.62
C PHE A 142 -18.82 -17.75 -10.48
N GLU A 143 -18.71 -18.30 -9.27
CA GLU A 143 -18.92 -19.74 -9.02
C GLU A 143 -20.37 -20.18 -9.29
N ILE A 144 -21.36 -19.34 -9.00
CA ILE A 144 -22.78 -19.67 -9.19
C ILE A 144 -23.18 -19.74 -10.68
N SER A 145 -22.44 -19.09 -11.58
CA SER A 145 -22.72 -19.11 -13.03
C SER A 145 -22.09 -20.31 -13.75
N GLY A 146 -21.32 -21.15 -13.06
CA GLY A 146 -20.59 -22.29 -13.65
C GLY A 146 -21.34 -23.61 -13.69
N GLU A 147 -22.53 -23.72 -13.07
CA GLU A 147 -23.32 -24.96 -13.00
C GLU A 147 -24.55 -24.89 -13.92
N ALA A 148 -24.30 -24.84 -15.23
CA ALA A 148 -25.30 -25.14 -16.26
C ALA A 148 -24.60 -25.37 -17.61
N ALA A 149 -23.93 -26.51 -17.78
CA ALA A 149 -23.63 -27.10 -19.09
C ALA A 149 -23.35 -28.60 -18.94
#